data_AF-A0A5S3QPT6-F1
#
_entry.id   AF-A0A5S3QPT6-F1
#
_cell.length_a   1.000
_cell.length_b   1.000
_cell.length_c   1.000
_cell.angle_alpha   90.00
_cell.angle_beta   90.00
_cell.angle_gamma   90.00
#
_symmetry.space_group_name_H-M   'P 1'
#
loop_
_entity.id
_entity.type
_entity.pdbx_description
1 polymer ?
#
loop_
_entity_poly.entity_id
_entity_poly.type
_entity_poly.pdbx_seq_one_letter_code
_entity_poly.pdbx_strand_id
1 'polypeptide(L)'
;MEVIIRSNDSFWYYSELFDIPLVLIEQSNLSSNPYHLTIGETVQIPGYIATSRQICRNDSFWNIAMEQNLPVDMLQLANPLIDPVNLQVGQHITIPQRVNQLLLTDFNHYTFDQMVRDIKQLTTVYPFIKQQIIGRSVMGKDLIELQIGNGSKQVHLNGSFHANEWITTPVIMRFLNEYARALTNRLPIRGMQVYPLILNTNLSVVPMANPDGVNLVLNGASAAGPYRDEVLALNNQNPDFSNWKANIAGVDLNNQYPARWDVEAARKPNSPQPRDYPGPHPLSEPEALAMAKLANTRNFWRVNALHTQGEVIYWGYEGLEPPAAQEIVSEYSRVSGYRPVRYIDSYAGFKDWFIKEFRRPGFTVELGTGVNPLPFSQFEEIYQETLGIMLANLYM
;
A
#
# COMPACT_ATOMS: atom_id res chain seq x y z
N MET A 1 11.65 4.74 15.25
CA MET A 1 12.35 5.51 16.32
C MET A 1 13.71 5.89 15.81
N GLU A 2 14.29 6.99 16.30
CA GLU A 2 15.62 7.45 15.95
C GLU A 2 16.63 7.19 17.08
N VAL A 3 17.87 6.82 16.73
CA VAL A 3 19.01 6.72 17.66
C VAL A 3 20.23 7.43 17.07
N ILE A 4 21.16 7.87 17.92
CA ILE A 4 22.38 8.55 17.48
C ILE A 4 23.54 7.55 17.39
N ILE A 5 24.28 7.59 16.29
CA ILE A 5 25.45 6.73 16.06
C ILE A 5 26.57 7.09 17.04
N ARG A 6 27.04 6.09 17.78
CA ARG A 6 28.21 6.17 18.67
C ARG A 6 29.44 5.56 18.01
N SER A 7 30.59 5.71 18.65
CA SER A 7 31.82 5.05 18.22
C SER A 7 31.65 3.52 18.21
N ASN A 8 32.05 2.87 17.10
CA ASN A 8 31.95 1.43 16.86
C ASN A 8 30.53 0.84 16.70
N ASP A 9 29.49 1.67 16.66
CA ASP A 9 28.16 1.20 16.28
C ASP A 9 28.15 0.75 14.80
N SER A 10 27.26 -0.19 14.47
CA SER A 10 27.03 -0.69 13.11
C SER A 10 25.56 -1.04 12.91
N PHE A 11 25.09 -1.16 11.66
CA PHE A 11 23.72 -1.66 11.42
C PHE A 11 23.54 -3.10 11.92
N TRP A 12 24.59 -3.93 11.89
CA TRP A 12 24.58 -5.26 12.51
C TRP A 12 24.37 -5.17 14.02
N TYR A 13 25.08 -4.24 14.69
CA TYR A 13 24.90 -4.01 16.11
C TYR A 13 23.44 -3.66 16.46
N TYR A 14 22.84 -2.72 15.72
CA TYR A 14 21.45 -2.35 15.93
C TYR A 14 20.47 -3.50 15.60
N SER A 15 20.76 -4.30 14.57
CA SER A 15 19.98 -5.48 14.21
C SER A 15 19.87 -6.45 15.39
N GLU A 16 21.00 -6.75 16.02
CA GLU A 16 21.05 -7.66 17.18
C GLU A 16 20.41 -7.03 18.42
N LEU A 17 20.72 -5.77 18.73
CA LEU A 17 20.21 -5.10 19.93
C LEU A 17 18.70 -4.93 19.90
N PHE A 18 18.15 -4.52 18.75
CA PHE A 18 16.72 -4.29 18.57
C PHE A 18 15.98 -5.52 18.06
N ASP A 19 16.64 -6.65 17.83
CA ASP A 19 16.07 -7.85 17.20
C ASP A 19 15.19 -7.48 15.99
N ILE A 20 15.81 -6.80 15.04
CA ILE A 20 15.23 -6.37 13.76
C ILE A 20 16.12 -6.90 12.64
N PRO A 21 15.58 -7.59 11.61
CA PRO A 21 16.40 -8.05 10.51
C PRO A 21 17.22 -6.92 9.87
N LEU A 22 18.53 -7.15 9.70
CA LEU A 22 19.49 -6.18 9.16
C LEU A 22 18.98 -5.43 7.92
N VAL A 23 18.41 -6.17 6.96
CA VAL A 23 17.86 -5.59 5.72
C VAL A 23 16.82 -4.49 5.99
N LEU A 24 16.01 -4.58 7.04
CA LEU A 24 15.01 -3.56 7.37
C LEU A 24 15.68 -2.29 7.91
N ILE A 25 16.79 -2.43 8.64
CA ILE A 25 17.58 -1.29 9.11
C ILE A 25 18.27 -0.62 7.92
N GLU A 26 18.91 -1.39 7.05
CA GLU A 26 19.54 -0.87 5.82
C GLU A 26 18.54 -0.14 4.94
N GLN A 27 17.39 -0.77 4.67
CA GLN A 27 16.32 -0.17 3.87
C GLN A 27 15.72 1.06 4.55
N SER A 28 15.74 1.15 5.88
CA SER A 28 15.29 2.35 6.60
C SER A 28 16.26 3.53 6.47
N ASN A 29 17.54 3.29 6.12
CA ASN A 29 18.63 4.25 6.21
C ASN A 29 19.46 4.36 4.91
N LEU A 30 18.80 4.36 3.74
CA LEU A 30 19.46 4.35 2.42
C LEU A 30 20.42 5.53 2.15
N SER A 31 20.28 6.65 2.86
CA SER A 31 21.18 7.80 2.75
C SER A 31 22.53 7.59 3.45
N SER A 32 22.61 6.64 4.39
CA SER A 32 23.83 6.34 5.14
C SER A 32 24.60 5.21 4.47
N ASN A 33 25.93 5.28 4.47
CA ASN A 33 26.77 4.18 3.98
C ASN A 33 26.90 3.12 5.09
N PRO A 34 26.39 1.88 4.91
CA PRO A 34 26.45 0.84 5.95
C PRO A 34 27.87 0.49 6.42
N TYR A 35 28.88 0.72 5.57
CA TYR A 35 30.29 0.44 5.88
C TYR A 35 31.05 1.63 6.48
N HIS A 36 30.45 2.82 6.44
CA HIS A 36 31.05 4.07 6.90
C HIS A 36 29.98 4.93 7.58
N LEU A 37 29.57 4.51 8.78
CA LEU A 37 28.65 5.29 9.60
C LEU A 37 29.39 6.47 10.25
N THR A 38 28.81 7.66 10.18
CA THR A 38 29.37 8.86 10.81
C THR A 38 28.87 8.98 12.25
N ILE A 39 29.77 9.13 13.21
CA ILE A 39 29.40 9.38 14.61
C ILE A 39 28.57 10.66 14.69
N GLY A 40 27.46 10.61 15.44
CA GLY A 40 26.53 11.73 15.60
C GLY A 40 25.41 11.78 14.55
N GLU A 41 25.48 10.99 13.48
CA GLU A 41 24.33 10.82 12.58
C GLU A 41 23.19 10.06 13.25
N THR A 42 21.97 10.27 12.74
CA THR A 42 20.78 9.59 13.24
C THR A 42 20.49 8.35 12.40
N VAL A 43 20.13 7.26 13.07
CA VAL A 43 19.69 6.00 12.45
C VAL A 43 18.24 5.75 12.80
N GLN A 44 17.46 5.44 11.77
CA GLN A 44 16.07 5.01 11.88
C GLN A 44 16.01 3.53 12.25
N ILE A 45 15.42 3.24 13.41
CA ILE A 45 15.10 1.90 13.89
C ILE A 45 13.62 1.62 13.60
N PRO A 46 13.30 0.71 12.65
CA PRO A 46 11.93 0.41 12.29
C PRO A 46 11.25 -0.49 13.34
N GLY A 47 9.93 -0.40 13.45
CA GLY A 47 9.13 -1.21 14.37
C GLY A 47 9.18 -0.77 15.83
N TYR A 48 9.79 0.39 16.11
CA TYR A 48 9.91 0.98 17.45
C TYR A 48 9.40 2.41 17.49
N ILE A 49 8.71 2.76 18.58
CA ILE A 49 8.31 4.12 18.92
C ILE A 49 9.00 4.57 20.22
N ALA A 50 9.15 5.88 20.37
CA ALA A 50 9.67 6.50 21.58
C ALA A 50 8.51 6.87 22.50
N THR A 51 8.52 6.37 23.74
CA THR A 51 7.60 6.82 24.79
C THR A 51 8.36 7.56 25.88
N SER A 52 7.70 8.46 26.60
CA SER A 52 8.34 9.25 27.65
C SER A 52 7.99 8.69 29.02
N ARG A 53 9.01 8.48 29.87
CA ARG A 53 8.85 8.10 31.28
C ARG A 53 9.51 9.15 32.16
N GLN A 54 8.83 9.53 33.24
CA GLN A 54 9.41 10.35 34.28
C GLN A 54 10.19 9.49 35.30
N ILE A 55 11.42 9.90 35.61
CA ILE A 55 12.29 9.28 36.60
C ILE A 55 11.72 9.48 38.01
N CYS A 56 11.56 8.35 38.70
CA CYS A 56 11.11 8.28 40.09
C CYS A 56 12.29 8.05 41.05
N ARG A 57 12.04 8.18 42.36
CA ARG A 57 13.05 7.91 43.38
C ARG A 57 13.50 6.45 43.29
N ASN A 58 14.82 6.22 43.29
CA ASN A 58 15.49 4.92 43.16
C ASN A 58 15.42 4.27 41.76
N ASP A 59 14.97 5.01 40.75
CA ASP A 59 15.10 4.57 39.37
C ASP A 59 16.58 4.53 38.97
N SER A 60 16.93 3.50 38.22
CA SER A 60 18.21 3.37 37.51
C SER A 60 17.93 2.82 36.12
N PHE A 61 18.80 3.07 35.14
CA PHE A 61 18.63 2.47 33.82
C PHE A 61 18.53 0.95 33.87
N TRP A 62 19.23 0.30 34.81
CA TRP A 62 19.16 -1.16 34.98
C TRP A 62 17.78 -1.63 35.46
N ASN A 63 17.22 -1.01 36.51
CA ASN A 63 15.88 -1.36 37.00
C ASN A 63 14.81 -1.10 35.94
N ILE A 64 14.88 0.06 35.26
CA ILE A 64 13.94 0.43 34.21
C ILE A 64 14.03 -0.54 33.03
N ALA A 65 15.23 -0.88 32.59
CA ALA A 65 15.46 -1.85 31.52
C ALA A 65 14.85 -3.22 31.88
N MET A 66 15.07 -3.68 33.11
CA MET A 66 14.50 -4.94 33.60
C MET A 66 12.97 -4.92 33.65
N GLU A 67 12.36 -3.83 34.16
CA GLU A 67 10.91 -3.65 34.20
C GLU A 67 10.28 -3.66 32.79
N GLN A 68 10.97 -3.06 31.81
CA GLN A 68 10.49 -2.97 30.42
C GLN A 68 10.92 -4.17 29.56
N ASN A 69 11.67 -5.12 30.12
CA ASN A 69 12.29 -6.23 29.40
C ASN A 69 13.11 -5.77 28.18
N LEU A 70 13.97 -4.76 28.38
CA LEU A 70 14.83 -4.17 27.37
C LEU A 70 16.31 -4.37 27.73
N PRO A 71 17.22 -4.48 26.75
CA PRO A 71 18.64 -4.30 26.99
C PRO A 71 18.93 -2.88 27.52
N VAL A 72 19.79 -2.76 28.52
CA VAL A 72 20.17 -1.44 29.10
C VAL A 72 20.74 -0.50 28.04
N ASP A 73 21.55 -1.02 27.11
CA ASP A 73 22.14 -0.19 26.06
C ASP A 73 21.09 0.40 25.09
N MET A 74 19.94 -0.28 24.93
CA MET A 74 18.83 0.25 24.15
C MET A 74 18.26 1.53 24.78
N LEU A 75 18.16 1.57 26.11
CA LEU A 75 17.79 2.78 26.84
C LEU A 75 18.87 3.87 26.70
N GLN A 76 20.15 3.49 26.74
CA GLN A 76 21.24 4.45 26.58
C GLN A 76 21.26 5.08 25.18
N LEU A 77 21.04 4.30 24.12
CA LEU A 77 20.92 4.80 22.75
C LEU A 77 19.75 5.77 22.56
N ALA A 78 18.63 5.51 23.23
CA ALA A 78 17.45 6.38 23.18
C ALA A 78 17.61 7.68 24.00
N ASN A 79 18.63 7.74 24.87
CA ASN A 79 18.87 8.85 25.79
C ASN A 79 20.34 9.31 25.74
N PRO A 80 20.87 9.74 24.58
CA PRO A 80 22.30 9.96 24.38
C PRO A 80 22.87 11.12 25.22
N LEU A 81 22.03 12.03 25.71
CA LEU A 81 22.41 13.19 26.52
C LEU A 81 22.23 12.97 28.03
N ILE A 82 21.75 11.81 28.46
CA ILE A 82 21.46 11.52 29.87
C ILE A 82 22.61 10.69 30.45
N ASP A 83 23.17 11.16 31.57
CA ASP A 83 24.12 10.39 32.36
C ASP A 83 23.38 9.29 33.17
N PRO A 84 23.57 7.99 32.85
CA PRO A 84 22.87 6.91 33.53
C PRO A 84 23.21 6.78 35.02
N VAL A 85 24.33 7.34 35.47
CA VAL A 85 24.80 7.27 36.86
C VAL A 85 24.21 8.41 37.70
N ASN A 86 23.77 9.50 37.08
CA ASN A 86 23.32 10.72 37.77
C ASN A 86 21.89 11.14 37.35
N LEU A 87 20.94 10.20 37.41
CA LEU A 87 19.54 10.45 37.08
C LEU A 87 18.88 11.38 38.12
N GLN A 88 18.15 12.39 37.62
CA GLN A 88 17.43 13.33 38.47
C GLN A 88 15.95 12.96 38.60
N VAL A 89 15.42 12.95 39.82
CA VAL A 89 13.98 12.74 40.03
C VAL A 89 13.18 13.82 39.29
N GLY A 90 12.19 13.39 38.51
CA GLY A 90 11.39 14.26 37.66
C GLY A 90 11.94 14.47 36.24
N GLN A 91 13.17 14.03 35.94
CA GLN A 91 13.73 14.00 34.59
C GLN A 91 12.90 13.07 33.70
N HIS A 92 12.72 13.43 32.42
CA HIS A 92 12.08 12.56 31.46
C HIS A 92 13.14 11.81 30.64
N ILE A 93 12.95 10.51 30.49
CA ILE A 93 13.74 9.64 29.62
C ILE A 93 12.85 9.03 28.55
N THR A 94 13.44 8.72 27.41
CA THR A 94 12.81 7.98 26.32
C THR A 94 12.90 6.49 26.58
N ILE A 95 11.78 5.78 26.49
CA ILE A 95 11.68 4.33 26.51
C ILE A 95 11.34 3.84 25.11
N PRO A 96 12.24 3.08 24.46
CA PRO A 96 11.95 2.39 23.21
C PRO A 96 10.86 1.34 23.43
N GLN A 97 9.76 1.45 22.69
CA GLN A 97 8.66 0.50 22.72
C GLN A 97 8.50 -0.16 21.36
N ARG A 98 8.57 -1.49 21.32
CA ARG A 98 8.30 -2.26 20.11
C ARG A 98 6.82 -2.19 19.74
N VAL A 99 6.55 -2.02 18.45
CA VAL A 99 5.19 -2.01 17.88
C VAL A 99 4.78 -3.43 17.53
N ASN A 100 3.95 -4.01 18.39
CA ASN A 100 3.53 -5.41 18.31
C ASN A 100 2.09 -5.56 17.79
N GLN A 101 1.31 -4.48 17.87
CA GLN A 101 -0.08 -4.40 17.42
C GLN A 101 -0.18 -3.77 16.03
N LEU A 102 -1.33 -3.93 15.38
CA LEU A 102 -1.63 -3.16 14.17
C LEU A 102 -1.77 -1.67 14.52
N LEU A 103 -1.24 -0.84 13.63
CA LEU A 103 -1.28 0.61 13.71
C LEU A 103 -2.61 1.16 13.17
N LEU A 104 -3.13 0.52 12.13
CA LEU A 104 -4.35 0.88 11.44
C LEU A 104 -5.47 -0.04 11.93
N THR A 105 -6.58 0.55 12.37
CA THR A 105 -7.72 -0.19 12.96
C THR A 105 -9.08 0.27 12.45
N ASP A 106 -9.17 1.47 11.86
CA ASP A 106 -10.40 1.97 11.26
C ASP A 106 -10.29 1.96 9.73
N PHE A 107 -11.09 1.09 9.11
CA PHE A 107 -11.15 0.89 7.67
C PHE A 107 -12.53 1.24 7.08
N ASN A 108 -13.47 1.63 7.93
CA ASN A 108 -14.79 2.04 7.48
C ASN A 108 -14.68 3.47 6.93
N HIS A 109 -15.38 3.77 5.85
CA HIS A 109 -15.38 5.13 5.26
C HIS A 109 -13.97 5.64 4.91
N TYR A 110 -13.21 4.86 4.14
CA TYR A 110 -11.77 5.08 3.94
C TYR A 110 -11.45 6.12 2.85
N THR A 111 -11.42 7.40 3.23
CA THR A 111 -11.13 8.54 2.33
C THR A 111 -9.65 8.63 1.96
N PHE A 112 -9.33 9.41 0.92
CA PHE A 112 -7.95 9.75 0.59
C PHE A 112 -7.19 10.37 1.78
N ASP A 113 -7.84 11.26 2.54
CA ASP A 113 -7.20 11.91 3.69
C ASP A 113 -6.91 10.92 4.81
N GLN A 114 -7.77 9.91 5.02
CA GLN A 114 -7.51 8.83 5.95
C GLN A 114 -6.32 7.99 5.47
N MET A 115 -6.30 7.60 4.19
CA MET A 115 -5.18 6.87 3.59
C MET A 115 -3.85 7.62 3.76
N VAL A 116 -3.80 8.93 3.53
CA VAL A 116 -2.57 9.74 3.69
C VAL A 116 -2.11 9.78 5.14
N ARG A 117 -3.04 9.92 6.11
CA ARG A 117 -2.71 9.84 7.54
C ARG A 117 -2.13 8.48 7.91
N ASP A 118 -2.74 7.41 7.40
CA ASP A 118 -2.32 6.04 7.67
C ASP A 118 -0.96 5.73 7.05
N ILE A 119 -0.71 6.18 5.81
CA ILE A 119 0.61 6.09 5.16
C ILE A 119 1.66 6.81 6.00
N LYS A 120 1.36 8.02 6.50
CA LYS A 120 2.28 8.75 7.38
C LYS A 120 2.56 7.98 8.67
N GLN A 121 1.55 7.37 9.29
CA GLN A 121 1.72 6.56 10.50
C GLN A 121 2.58 5.32 10.20
N LEU A 122 2.29 4.59 9.12
CA LEU A 122 3.06 3.43 8.70
C LEU A 122 4.52 3.78 8.42
N THR A 123 4.78 4.82 7.62
CA THR A 123 6.15 5.20 7.23
C THR A 123 6.96 5.78 8.38
N THR A 124 6.31 6.38 9.39
CA THR A 124 6.98 6.84 10.62
C THR A 124 7.48 5.67 11.47
N VAL A 125 6.69 4.60 11.58
CA VAL A 125 7.06 3.41 12.36
C VAL A 125 7.94 2.45 11.55
N TYR A 126 7.71 2.36 10.24
CA TYR A 126 8.36 1.44 9.32
C TYR A 126 9.05 2.21 8.18
N PRO A 127 10.16 2.92 8.45
CA PRO A 127 10.88 3.75 7.46
C PRO A 127 11.48 2.98 6.28
N PHE A 128 11.51 1.65 6.32
CA PHE A 128 11.81 0.82 5.16
C PHE A 128 10.68 0.82 4.10
N ILE A 129 9.46 1.23 4.46
CA ILE A 129 8.39 1.49 3.50
C ILE A 129 8.73 2.80 2.80
N LYS A 130 9.09 2.72 1.52
CA LYS A 130 9.38 3.91 0.71
C LYS A 130 8.10 4.44 0.10
N GLN A 131 7.97 5.75 0.02
CA GLN A 131 6.86 6.40 -0.65
C GLN A 131 7.38 7.30 -1.77
N GLN A 132 6.63 7.40 -2.86
CA GLN A 132 6.85 8.40 -3.89
C GLN A 132 5.54 8.84 -4.52
N ILE A 133 5.52 10.08 -5.01
CA ILE A 133 4.40 10.62 -5.78
C ILE A 133 4.63 10.27 -7.25
N ILE A 134 3.73 9.53 -7.87
CA ILE A 134 3.84 9.05 -9.26
C ILE A 134 3.11 9.95 -10.26
N GLY A 135 2.28 10.85 -9.75
CA GLY A 135 1.41 11.73 -10.52
C GLY A 135 0.40 12.40 -9.60
N ARG A 136 -0.53 13.13 -10.21
CA ARG A 136 -1.63 13.78 -9.50
C ARG A 136 -2.94 13.53 -10.22
N SER A 137 -4.02 13.49 -9.46
CA SER A 137 -5.38 13.41 -9.99
C SER A 137 -5.81 14.70 -10.67
N VAL A 138 -6.98 14.69 -11.29
CA VAL A 138 -7.58 15.90 -11.91
C VAL A 138 -7.74 17.05 -10.90
N MET A 139 -8.09 16.77 -9.64
CA MET A 139 -8.16 17.77 -8.58
C MET A 139 -6.80 18.07 -7.91
N GLY A 140 -5.71 17.47 -8.38
CA GLY A 140 -4.36 17.71 -7.88
C GLY A 140 -3.97 16.90 -6.64
N LYS A 141 -4.74 15.88 -6.24
CA LYS A 141 -4.35 14.96 -5.16
C LYS A 141 -3.22 14.06 -5.62
N ASP A 142 -2.25 13.80 -4.75
CA ASP A 142 -1.11 12.95 -5.10
C ASP A 142 -1.53 11.49 -5.29
N LEU A 143 -1.04 10.85 -6.36
CA LEU A 143 -1.07 9.40 -6.49
C LEU A 143 0.20 8.86 -5.84
N ILE A 144 0.05 8.08 -4.78
CA ILE A 144 1.14 7.65 -3.92
C ILE A 144 1.47 6.18 -4.19
N GLU A 145 2.70 5.91 -4.62
CA GLU A 145 3.27 4.57 -4.62
C GLU A 145 4.00 4.30 -3.31
N LEU A 146 3.75 3.14 -2.71
CA LEU A 146 4.50 2.58 -1.59
C LEU A 146 5.34 1.40 -2.08
N GLN A 147 6.56 1.27 -1.55
CA GLN A 147 7.48 0.18 -1.89
C GLN A 147 8.01 -0.51 -0.63
N ILE A 148 8.02 -1.84 -0.65
CA ILE A 148 8.58 -2.69 0.41
C ILE A 148 9.35 -3.83 -0.23
N GLY A 149 10.67 -3.88 -0.01
CA GLY A 149 11.51 -4.95 -0.54
C GLY A 149 12.84 -4.49 -1.07
N ASN A 150 13.76 -5.44 -1.21
CA ASN A 150 15.05 -5.23 -1.85
C ASN A 150 15.36 -6.32 -2.89
N GLY A 151 14.37 -7.15 -3.23
CA GLY A 151 14.53 -8.18 -4.24
C GLY A 151 14.46 -7.68 -5.68
N SER A 152 14.96 -8.49 -6.60
CA SER A 152 14.99 -8.17 -8.03
C SER A 152 13.62 -8.29 -8.72
N LYS A 153 12.71 -9.08 -8.15
CA LYS A 153 11.38 -9.30 -8.72
C LYS A 153 10.41 -8.19 -8.32
N GLN A 154 10.18 -7.26 -9.23
CA GLN A 154 9.23 -6.15 -9.05
C GLN A 154 7.80 -6.67 -9.21
N VAL A 155 7.00 -6.70 -8.16
CA VAL A 155 5.59 -7.12 -8.22
C VAL A 155 4.69 -5.96 -7.80
N HIS A 156 3.53 -5.83 -8.44
CA HIS A 156 2.67 -4.67 -8.25
C HIS A 156 1.25 -5.02 -7.83
N LEU A 157 0.68 -4.16 -6.98
CA LEU A 157 -0.70 -4.21 -6.53
C LEU A 157 -1.29 -2.80 -6.58
N ASN A 158 -2.53 -2.66 -7.03
CA ASN A 158 -3.25 -1.39 -6.94
C ASN A 158 -4.74 -1.59 -6.68
N GLY A 159 -5.42 -0.53 -6.27
CA GLY A 159 -6.85 -0.52 -5.98
C GLY A 159 -7.51 0.81 -6.32
N SER A 160 -8.84 0.81 -6.23
CA SER A 160 -9.69 1.98 -6.44
C SER A 160 -9.44 2.70 -7.77
N PHE A 161 -9.32 1.94 -8.87
CA PHE A 161 -9.47 2.53 -10.21
C PHE A 161 -10.90 3.07 -10.40
N HIS A 162 -11.89 2.29 -9.95
CA HIS A 162 -13.27 2.70 -9.87
C HIS A 162 -13.57 3.29 -8.49
N ALA A 163 -14.25 4.43 -8.47
CA ALA A 163 -14.53 5.20 -7.26
C ALA A 163 -15.39 4.44 -6.24
N ASN A 164 -16.41 3.72 -6.71
CA ASN A 164 -17.32 2.96 -5.85
C ASN A 164 -16.78 1.59 -5.42
N GLU A 165 -15.54 1.25 -5.78
CA GLU A 165 -14.83 0.04 -5.38
C GLU A 165 -13.77 0.36 -4.31
N TRP A 166 -14.03 1.44 -3.54
CA TRP A 166 -13.10 2.04 -2.58
C TRP A 166 -12.61 1.07 -1.50
N ILE A 167 -13.35 -0.01 -1.22
CA ILE A 167 -13.01 -1.04 -0.23
C ILE A 167 -11.69 -1.77 -0.56
N THR A 168 -11.27 -1.75 -1.83
CA THR A 168 -9.97 -2.31 -2.26
C THR A 168 -8.79 -1.57 -1.62
N THR A 169 -8.89 -0.25 -1.39
CA THR A 169 -7.84 0.54 -0.74
C THR A 169 -7.57 0.11 0.72
N PRO A 170 -8.55 0.05 1.64
CA PRO A 170 -8.30 -0.39 3.00
C PRO A 170 -7.86 -1.87 3.09
N VAL A 171 -8.27 -2.74 2.16
CA VAL A 171 -7.74 -4.13 2.06
C VAL A 171 -6.22 -4.11 1.86
N ILE A 172 -5.75 -3.29 0.91
CA ILE A 172 -4.32 -3.09 0.64
C ILE A 172 -3.62 -2.49 1.86
N MET A 173 -4.18 -1.44 2.47
CA MET A 173 -3.57 -0.75 3.60
C MET A 173 -3.45 -1.63 4.84
N ARG A 174 -4.47 -2.47 5.11
CA ARG A 174 -4.39 -3.48 6.18
C ARG A 174 -3.28 -4.49 5.91
N PHE A 175 -3.15 -4.98 4.68
CA PHE A 175 -2.06 -5.89 4.30
C PHE A 175 -0.69 -5.26 4.49
N LEU A 176 -0.48 -4.01 4.07
CA LEU A 176 0.78 -3.32 4.29
C LEU A 176 1.13 -3.19 5.77
N ASN A 177 0.15 -2.90 6.63
CA ASN A 177 0.37 -2.88 8.07
C ASN A 177 0.72 -4.27 8.62
N GLU A 178 -0.04 -5.31 8.25
CA GLU A 178 0.22 -6.69 8.69
C GLU A 178 1.59 -7.18 8.24
N TYR A 179 1.98 -6.91 6.98
CA TYR A 179 3.26 -7.29 6.40
C TYR A 179 4.43 -6.58 7.09
N ALA A 180 4.37 -5.26 7.26
CA ALA A 180 5.41 -4.50 7.94
C ALA A 180 5.60 -4.94 9.40
N ARG A 181 4.49 -5.16 10.11
CA ARG A 181 4.50 -5.67 11.49
C ARG A 181 5.10 -7.08 11.55
N ALA A 182 4.73 -7.96 10.62
CA ALA A 182 5.25 -9.32 10.57
C ALA A 182 6.76 -9.34 10.33
N LEU A 183 7.26 -8.48 9.44
CA LEU A 183 8.69 -8.32 9.16
C LEU A 183 9.49 -7.86 10.39
N THR A 184 9.01 -6.85 11.13
CA THR A 184 9.72 -6.32 12.32
C THR A 184 9.58 -7.18 13.57
N ASN A 185 8.61 -8.09 13.60
CA ASN A 185 8.36 -8.96 14.75
C ASN A 185 8.69 -10.44 14.47
N ARG A 186 9.25 -10.75 13.30
CA ARG A 186 9.54 -12.12 12.83
C ARG A 186 8.32 -13.06 12.92
N LEU A 187 7.13 -12.51 12.67
CA LEU A 187 5.88 -13.26 12.75
C LEU A 187 5.52 -13.86 11.40
N PRO A 188 4.95 -15.07 11.37
CA PRO A 188 4.36 -15.59 10.16
C PRO A 188 3.02 -14.90 9.85
N ILE A 189 2.63 -14.87 8.58
CA ILE A 189 1.26 -14.55 8.14
C ILE A 189 0.67 -15.83 7.55
N ARG A 190 -0.46 -16.31 8.10
CA ARG A 190 -1.05 -17.61 7.73
C ARG A 190 -0.05 -18.78 7.80
N GLY A 191 0.82 -18.77 8.81
CA GLY A 191 1.88 -19.77 8.98
C GLY A 191 3.08 -19.63 8.02
N MET A 192 3.04 -18.68 7.07
CA MET A 192 4.13 -18.42 6.14
C MET A 192 5.13 -17.43 6.73
N GLN A 193 6.42 -17.78 6.68
CA GLN A 193 7.49 -16.85 7.04
C GLN A 193 7.65 -15.79 5.95
N VAL A 194 7.57 -14.52 6.33
CA VAL A 194 7.55 -13.40 5.38
C VAL A 194 8.94 -12.81 5.09
N TYR A 195 9.92 -13.08 5.94
CA TYR A 195 11.28 -12.56 5.76
C TYR A 195 11.95 -12.98 4.43
N PRO A 196 11.82 -14.24 3.94
CA PRO A 196 12.34 -14.58 2.62
C PRO A 196 11.67 -13.78 1.48
N LEU A 197 10.43 -13.32 1.66
CA LEU A 197 9.69 -12.60 0.62
C LEU A 197 10.29 -11.22 0.34
N ILE A 198 10.67 -10.48 1.39
CA ILE A 198 11.27 -9.15 1.24
C ILE A 198 12.62 -9.18 0.52
N LEU A 199 13.37 -10.30 0.66
CA LEU A 199 14.66 -10.50 0.00
C LEU A 199 14.55 -10.82 -1.50
N ASN A 200 13.46 -11.46 -1.90
CA ASN A 200 13.27 -11.93 -3.29
C ASN A 200 12.39 -11.00 -4.12
N THR A 201 11.56 -10.19 -3.47
CA THR A 201 10.64 -9.27 -4.14
C THR A 201 10.85 -7.83 -3.74
N ASN A 202 10.45 -6.93 -4.64
CA ASN A 202 10.15 -5.56 -4.31
C ASN A 202 8.67 -5.32 -4.63
N LEU A 203 7.86 -5.19 -3.59
CA LEU A 203 6.44 -4.94 -3.70
C LEU A 203 6.21 -3.45 -3.94
N SER A 204 5.63 -3.11 -5.08
CA SER A 204 5.11 -1.78 -5.41
C SER A 204 3.59 -1.76 -5.22
N VAL A 205 3.07 -0.73 -4.56
CA VAL A 205 1.64 -0.60 -4.28
C VAL A 205 1.15 0.81 -4.55
N VAL A 206 0.07 0.96 -5.33
CA VAL A 206 -0.70 2.21 -5.40
C VAL A 206 -2.08 1.94 -4.81
N PRO A 207 -2.31 2.25 -3.52
CA PRO A 207 -3.54 1.81 -2.85
C PRO A 207 -4.82 2.44 -3.43
N MET A 208 -4.72 3.66 -3.98
CA MET A 208 -5.85 4.41 -4.50
C MET A 208 -5.47 5.14 -5.80
N ALA A 209 -5.92 4.60 -6.94
CA ALA A 209 -5.68 5.21 -8.25
C ALA A 209 -6.63 6.39 -8.56
N ASN A 210 -7.84 6.40 -7.98
CA ASN A 210 -8.87 7.42 -8.19
C ASN A 210 -9.24 8.17 -6.89
N PRO A 211 -8.33 8.99 -6.32
CA PRO A 211 -8.58 9.64 -5.03
C PRO A 211 -9.67 10.71 -5.08
N ASP A 212 -9.99 11.23 -6.26
CA ASP A 212 -11.08 12.20 -6.42
C ASP A 212 -12.44 11.53 -6.43
N GLY A 213 -12.61 10.49 -7.25
CA GLY A 213 -13.84 9.73 -7.31
C GLY A 213 -14.16 9.03 -5.99
N VAL A 214 -13.18 8.42 -5.31
CA VAL A 214 -13.40 7.77 -4.00
C VAL A 214 -13.95 8.77 -2.97
N ASN A 215 -13.34 9.95 -2.87
CA ASN A 215 -13.82 10.99 -1.95
C ASN A 215 -15.22 11.48 -2.35
N LEU A 216 -15.55 11.58 -3.65
CA LEU A 216 -16.89 11.92 -4.12
C LEU A 216 -17.92 10.88 -3.69
N VAL A 217 -17.63 9.58 -3.83
CA VAL A 217 -18.53 8.49 -3.43
C VAL A 217 -18.78 8.52 -1.92
N LEU A 218 -17.73 8.72 -1.12
CA LEU A 218 -17.82 8.67 0.35
C LEU A 218 -18.45 9.93 0.95
N ASN A 219 -18.06 11.12 0.47
CA ASN A 219 -18.42 12.39 1.10
C ASN A 219 -19.40 13.24 0.26
N GLY A 220 -19.85 12.73 -0.88
CA GLY A 220 -20.75 13.43 -1.80
C GLY A 220 -20.12 14.66 -2.46
N ALA A 221 -20.98 15.49 -3.06
CA ALA A 221 -20.56 16.62 -3.90
C ALA A 221 -19.65 17.65 -3.18
N SER A 222 -19.72 17.75 -1.84
CA SER A 222 -18.81 18.64 -1.08
C SER A 222 -17.33 18.27 -1.24
N ALA A 223 -17.02 17.01 -1.54
CA ALA A 223 -15.65 16.58 -1.76
C ALA A 223 -15.10 16.87 -3.16
N ALA A 224 -15.95 17.31 -4.09
CA ALA A 224 -15.56 17.67 -5.46
C ALA A 224 -14.97 19.09 -5.57
N GLY A 225 -15.03 19.90 -4.50
CA GLY A 225 -14.46 21.25 -4.49
C GLY A 225 -14.97 22.10 -5.67
N PRO A 226 -14.10 22.61 -6.56
CA PRO A 226 -14.51 23.39 -7.71
C PRO A 226 -15.33 22.60 -8.75
N TYR A 227 -15.29 21.26 -8.75
CA TYR A 227 -16.04 20.40 -9.67
C TYR A 227 -17.45 20.06 -9.17
N ARG A 228 -17.91 20.68 -8.07
CA ARG A 228 -19.15 20.32 -7.38
C ARG A 228 -20.37 20.37 -8.30
N ASP A 229 -20.51 21.44 -9.08
CA ASP A 229 -21.69 21.64 -9.91
C ASP A 229 -21.64 20.73 -11.16
N GLU A 230 -20.43 20.47 -11.68
CA GLU A 230 -20.18 19.54 -12.78
C GLU A 230 -20.55 18.10 -12.40
N VAL A 231 -20.07 17.59 -11.25
CA VAL A 231 -20.37 16.21 -10.85
C VAL A 231 -21.86 16.01 -10.56
N LEU A 232 -22.54 17.03 -10.01
CA LEU A 232 -24.00 17.02 -9.85
C LEU A 232 -24.69 16.99 -11.22
N ALA A 233 -24.26 17.82 -12.17
CA ALA A 233 -24.83 17.83 -13.52
C ALA A 233 -24.64 16.47 -14.23
N LEU A 234 -23.44 15.89 -14.15
CA LEU A 234 -23.13 14.56 -14.68
C LEU A 234 -23.96 13.46 -14.00
N ASN A 235 -24.30 13.63 -12.72
CA ASN A 235 -25.15 12.71 -11.96
C ASN A 235 -26.65 13.08 -12.01
N ASN A 236 -27.12 13.84 -13.00
CA ASN A 236 -28.52 14.25 -13.16
C ASN A 236 -29.11 14.96 -11.92
N GLN A 237 -28.31 15.79 -11.27
CA GLN A 237 -28.62 16.48 -10.00
C GLN A 237 -28.92 15.53 -8.83
N ASN A 238 -28.62 14.24 -8.96
CA ASN A 238 -28.74 13.28 -7.87
C ASN A 238 -27.59 13.50 -6.86
N PRO A 239 -27.88 13.80 -5.58
CA PRO A 239 -26.84 13.95 -4.56
C PRO A 239 -26.25 12.62 -4.09
N ASP A 240 -26.84 11.47 -4.47
CA ASP A 240 -26.29 10.15 -4.19
C ASP A 240 -25.28 9.73 -5.26
N PHE A 241 -24.01 9.68 -4.85
CA PHE A 241 -22.87 9.28 -5.69
C PHE A 241 -22.45 7.83 -5.50
N SER A 242 -23.18 7.00 -4.75
CA SER A 242 -22.82 5.60 -4.49
C SER A 242 -22.54 4.78 -5.77
N ASN A 243 -23.24 5.07 -6.86
CA ASN A 243 -23.06 4.40 -8.16
C ASN A 243 -21.95 5.00 -9.04
N TRP A 244 -21.27 6.06 -8.60
CA TRP A 244 -20.22 6.75 -9.35
C TRP A 244 -18.97 5.86 -9.46
N LYS A 245 -18.56 5.55 -10.69
CA LYS A 245 -17.42 4.67 -11.02
C LYS A 245 -16.23 5.46 -11.53
N ALA A 246 -16.48 6.50 -12.30
CA ALA A 246 -15.50 7.32 -12.99
C ALA A 246 -14.57 8.11 -12.04
N ASN A 247 -13.54 8.76 -12.60
CA ASN A 247 -12.84 9.85 -11.92
C ASN A 247 -13.74 11.10 -11.81
N ILE A 248 -13.21 12.20 -11.28
CA ILE A 248 -13.99 13.43 -11.09
C ILE A 248 -14.47 14.05 -12.40
N ALA A 249 -13.74 13.83 -13.50
CA ALA A 249 -14.07 14.34 -14.83
C ALA A 249 -15.08 13.45 -15.57
N GLY A 250 -15.62 12.42 -14.92
CA GLY A 250 -16.60 11.52 -15.51
C GLY A 250 -16.00 10.53 -16.52
N VAL A 251 -14.70 10.21 -16.40
CA VAL A 251 -14.00 9.22 -17.23
C VAL A 251 -13.71 7.94 -16.43
N ASP A 252 -13.99 6.78 -17.03
CA ASP A 252 -13.66 5.48 -16.48
C ASP A 252 -12.18 5.17 -16.68
N LEU A 253 -11.40 5.23 -15.59
CA LEU A 253 -9.95 5.02 -15.61
C LEU A 253 -9.54 3.62 -16.09
N ASN A 254 -10.41 2.60 -15.97
CA ASN A 254 -10.11 1.25 -16.44
C ASN A 254 -10.63 1.00 -17.87
N ASN A 255 -11.02 2.05 -18.60
CA ASN A 255 -11.23 2.02 -20.04
C ASN A 255 -10.27 2.99 -20.77
N GLN A 256 -9.16 3.36 -20.15
CA GLN A 256 -8.25 4.40 -20.66
C GLN A 256 -6.99 3.86 -21.34
N TYR A 257 -6.73 2.56 -21.31
CA TYR A 257 -5.46 2.02 -21.77
C TYR A 257 -5.51 1.57 -23.24
N PRO A 258 -4.41 1.70 -24.02
CA PRO A 258 -4.39 1.43 -25.46
C PRO A 258 -4.35 -0.08 -25.78
N ALA A 259 -5.39 -0.79 -25.38
CA ALA A 259 -5.61 -2.22 -25.56
C ALA A 259 -7.02 -2.44 -26.11
N ARG A 260 -7.21 -2.30 -27.43
CA ARG A 260 -8.53 -2.24 -28.10
C ARG A 260 -9.42 -1.10 -27.56
N TRP A 261 -8.82 0.02 -27.19
CA TRP A 261 -9.55 1.22 -26.76
C TRP A 261 -10.58 1.69 -27.80
N ASP A 262 -10.24 1.70 -29.09
CA ASP A 262 -11.16 2.13 -30.15
C ASP A 262 -12.43 1.27 -30.22
N VAL A 263 -12.31 -0.02 -29.89
CA VAL A 263 -13.46 -0.95 -29.82
C VAL A 263 -14.37 -0.59 -28.65
N GLU A 264 -13.79 -0.28 -27.50
CA GLU A 264 -14.54 0.16 -26.33
C GLU A 264 -15.19 1.52 -26.56
N ALA A 265 -14.46 2.49 -27.12
CA ALA A 265 -14.96 3.82 -27.45
C ALA A 265 -16.14 3.78 -28.44
N ALA A 266 -16.16 2.82 -29.38
CA ALA A 266 -17.26 2.69 -30.34
C ALA A 266 -18.57 2.16 -29.74
N ARG A 267 -18.52 1.44 -28.62
CA ARG A 267 -19.70 0.79 -27.99
C ARG A 267 -20.10 1.39 -26.65
N LYS A 268 -19.21 2.16 -26.03
CA LYS A 268 -19.43 2.83 -24.74
C LYS A 268 -19.98 4.25 -24.94
N PRO A 269 -20.46 4.88 -23.86
CA PRO A 269 -20.87 6.28 -23.86
C PRO A 269 -19.77 7.18 -24.43
N ASN A 270 -20.15 8.28 -25.09
CA ASN A 270 -19.25 9.15 -25.85
C ASN A 270 -19.05 10.54 -25.21
N SER A 271 -19.52 10.73 -23.98
CA SER A 271 -19.35 11.95 -23.20
C SER A 271 -19.14 11.63 -21.72
N PRO A 272 -18.49 12.52 -20.94
CA PRO A 272 -18.37 12.40 -19.49
C PRO A 272 -19.69 12.02 -18.82
N GLN A 273 -19.63 11.07 -17.89
CA GLN A 273 -20.78 10.63 -17.08
C GLN A 273 -20.30 9.73 -15.92
N PRO A 274 -21.18 9.35 -14.96
CA PRO A 274 -20.75 8.63 -13.75
C PRO A 274 -20.06 7.28 -14.01
N ARG A 275 -20.27 6.67 -15.18
CA ARG A 275 -19.79 5.32 -15.49
C ARG A 275 -19.39 5.16 -16.96
N ASP A 276 -18.41 4.31 -17.21
CA ASP A 276 -18.11 3.67 -18.49
C ASP A 276 -17.72 4.58 -19.68
N TYR A 277 -17.67 5.92 -19.54
CA TYR A 277 -17.09 6.78 -20.58
C TYR A 277 -15.57 6.54 -20.67
N PRO A 278 -15.02 6.12 -21.82
CA PRO A 278 -13.60 5.75 -21.94
C PRO A 278 -12.64 6.92 -22.10
N GLY A 279 -13.14 8.16 -22.11
CA GLY A 279 -12.35 9.36 -22.37
C GLY A 279 -12.31 9.76 -23.85
N PRO A 280 -11.71 10.91 -24.20
CA PRO A 280 -11.58 11.36 -25.58
C PRO A 280 -10.50 10.61 -26.40
N HIS A 281 -9.50 10.04 -25.73
CA HIS A 281 -8.44 9.20 -26.32
C HIS A 281 -7.78 8.38 -25.20
N PRO A 282 -6.99 7.34 -25.51
CA PRO A 282 -6.26 6.59 -24.50
C PRO A 282 -5.36 7.50 -23.65
N LEU A 283 -5.28 7.19 -22.35
CA LEU A 283 -4.45 7.88 -21.36
C LEU A 283 -4.67 9.40 -21.32
N SER A 284 -5.92 9.85 -21.53
CA SER A 284 -6.28 11.27 -21.41
C SER A 284 -6.27 11.73 -19.95
N GLU A 285 -6.68 10.86 -19.03
CA GLU A 285 -6.74 11.17 -17.61
C GLU A 285 -5.34 11.09 -16.97
N PRO A 286 -5.00 12.07 -16.11
CA PRO A 286 -3.69 12.12 -15.48
C PRO A 286 -3.44 10.93 -14.55
N GLU A 287 -4.48 10.34 -13.96
CA GLU A 287 -4.40 9.13 -13.14
C GLU A 287 -3.96 7.91 -13.96
N ALA A 288 -4.62 7.66 -15.10
CA ALA A 288 -4.30 6.55 -16.00
C ALA A 288 -2.89 6.72 -16.59
N LEU A 289 -2.54 7.95 -16.98
CA LEU A 289 -1.20 8.28 -17.48
C LEU A 289 -0.11 8.02 -16.42
N ALA A 290 -0.36 8.38 -15.15
CA ALA A 290 0.58 8.14 -14.06
C ALA A 290 0.82 6.64 -13.83
N MET A 291 -0.23 5.83 -13.84
CA MET A 291 -0.14 4.37 -13.72
C MET A 291 0.61 3.73 -14.90
N ALA A 292 0.35 4.18 -16.13
CA ALA A 292 1.07 3.72 -17.31
C ALA A 292 2.57 4.07 -17.25
N LYS A 293 2.91 5.30 -16.83
CA LYS A 293 4.31 5.72 -16.63
C LYS A 293 5.01 4.91 -15.54
N LEU A 294 4.31 4.63 -14.44
CA LEU A 294 4.84 3.80 -13.37
C LEU A 294 5.18 2.39 -13.87
N ALA A 295 4.26 1.74 -14.57
CA ALA A 295 4.48 0.39 -15.11
C ALA A 295 5.69 0.33 -16.06
N ASN A 296 5.86 1.34 -16.93
CA ASN A 296 7.04 1.47 -17.79
C ASN A 296 8.33 1.65 -16.99
N THR A 297 8.32 2.52 -15.98
CA THR A 297 9.51 2.85 -15.18
C THR A 297 9.95 1.69 -14.30
N ARG A 298 9.01 1.00 -13.67
CA ARG A 298 9.30 -0.11 -12.75
C ARG A 298 9.53 -1.42 -13.46
N ASN A 299 9.05 -1.58 -14.69
CA ASN A 299 9.14 -2.81 -15.47
C ASN A 299 8.69 -4.02 -14.64
N PHE A 300 7.46 -3.97 -14.13
CA PHE A 300 6.93 -4.97 -13.22
C PHE A 300 6.98 -6.38 -13.81
N TRP A 301 7.37 -7.37 -13.01
CA TRP A 301 7.24 -8.79 -13.35
C TRP A 301 5.78 -9.21 -13.44
N ARG A 302 4.92 -8.68 -12.54
CA ARG A 302 3.49 -8.97 -12.47
C ARG A 302 2.72 -7.79 -11.91
N VAL A 303 1.49 -7.61 -12.37
CA VAL A 303 0.53 -6.62 -11.83
C VAL A 303 -0.76 -7.29 -11.38
N ASN A 304 -1.34 -6.78 -10.30
CA ASN A 304 -2.68 -7.15 -9.82
C ASN A 304 -3.47 -5.87 -9.60
N ALA A 305 -4.54 -5.69 -10.35
CA ALA A 305 -5.49 -4.61 -10.18
C ALA A 305 -6.69 -5.14 -9.38
N LEU A 306 -6.84 -4.66 -8.15
CA LEU A 306 -7.98 -5.01 -7.29
C LEU A 306 -9.18 -4.15 -7.69
N HIS A 307 -10.29 -4.83 -7.91
CA HIS A 307 -11.60 -4.29 -8.24
C HIS A 307 -12.65 -4.96 -7.38
N THR A 308 -13.90 -4.53 -7.49
CA THR A 308 -15.04 -5.30 -7.00
C THR A 308 -16.09 -5.34 -8.11
N GLN A 309 -16.70 -6.49 -8.40
CA GLN A 309 -16.99 -7.62 -7.52
C GLN A 309 -17.24 -8.90 -8.31
N GLY A 310 -17.29 -10.02 -7.60
CA GLY A 310 -17.76 -11.30 -8.11
C GLY A 310 -16.91 -12.50 -7.70
N GLU A 311 -15.87 -12.31 -6.89
CA GLU A 311 -14.91 -13.34 -6.50
C GLU A 311 -14.29 -14.02 -7.74
N VAL A 312 -13.88 -13.19 -8.71
CA VAL A 312 -13.33 -13.62 -10.01
C VAL A 312 -11.94 -13.05 -10.21
N ILE A 313 -11.06 -13.83 -10.85
CA ILE A 313 -9.75 -13.37 -11.30
C ILE A 313 -9.69 -13.43 -12.83
N TYR A 314 -9.68 -12.28 -13.49
CA TYR A 314 -9.44 -12.19 -14.93
C TYR A 314 -7.95 -12.11 -15.24
N TRP A 315 -7.45 -12.97 -16.13
CA TRP A 315 -5.99 -13.16 -16.28
C TRP A 315 -5.46 -13.28 -17.71
N GLY A 316 -6.32 -13.37 -18.72
CA GLY A 316 -5.91 -13.42 -20.13
C GLY A 316 -6.25 -12.15 -20.89
N TYR A 317 -5.61 -11.97 -22.04
CA TYR A 317 -5.92 -10.94 -23.02
C TYR A 317 -5.47 -11.40 -24.42
N GLU A 318 -6.41 -11.74 -25.30
CA GLU A 318 -6.15 -12.09 -26.71
C GLU A 318 -5.09 -13.19 -26.95
N GLY A 319 -4.86 -14.08 -25.97
CA GLY A 319 -3.81 -15.10 -26.07
C GLY A 319 -2.39 -14.55 -25.92
N LEU A 320 -2.26 -13.31 -25.43
CA LEU A 320 -1.00 -12.61 -25.26
C LEU A 320 -0.42 -12.77 -23.84
N GLU A 321 -1.20 -13.31 -22.90
CA GLU A 321 -0.74 -13.68 -21.58
C GLU A 321 0.35 -14.76 -21.66
N PRO A 322 1.45 -14.64 -20.88
CA PRO A 322 2.50 -15.66 -20.89
C PRO A 322 2.03 -16.95 -20.21
N PRO A 323 2.61 -18.12 -20.54
CA PRO A 323 2.23 -19.40 -19.95
C PRO A 323 2.25 -19.42 -18.41
N ALA A 324 3.21 -18.72 -17.80
CA ALA A 324 3.33 -18.61 -16.33
C ALA A 324 2.09 -18.01 -15.65
N ALA A 325 1.27 -17.22 -16.37
CA ALA A 325 0.05 -16.64 -15.81
C ALA A 325 -0.96 -17.71 -15.36
N GLN A 326 -0.99 -18.86 -16.03
CA GLN A 326 -1.90 -19.96 -15.69
C GLN A 326 -1.53 -20.62 -14.35
N GLU A 327 -0.24 -20.81 -14.08
CA GLU A 327 0.24 -21.36 -12.80
C GLU A 327 -0.07 -20.38 -11.66
N ILE A 328 0.22 -19.09 -11.88
CA ILE A 328 -0.03 -18.03 -10.90
C ILE A 328 -1.52 -17.92 -10.57
N VAL A 329 -2.40 -17.89 -11.57
CA VAL A 329 -3.85 -17.77 -11.32
C VAL A 329 -4.42 -19.00 -10.64
N SER A 330 -3.86 -20.18 -10.91
CA SER A 330 -4.26 -21.42 -10.24
C SER A 330 -3.91 -21.34 -8.75
N GLU A 331 -2.74 -20.80 -8.43
CA GLU A 331 -2.36 -20.58 -7.03
C GLU A 331 -3.25 -19.53 -6.36
N TYR A 332 -3.52 -18.41 -7.03
CA TYR A 332 -4.43 -17.38 -6.51
C TYR A 332 -5.82 -17.96 -6.22
N SER A 333 -6.37 -18.74 -7.15
CA SER A 333 -7.64 -19.43 -6.97
C SER A 333 -7.61 -20.39 -5.78
N ARG A 334 -6.51 -21.16 -5.62
CA ARG A 334 -6.35 -22.11 -4.51
C ARG A 334 -6.35 -21.42 -3.14
N VAL A 335 -5.72 -20.25 -3.02
CA VAL A 335 -5.55 -19.56 -1.72
C VAL A 335 -6.69 -18.62 -1.35
N SER A 336 -7.53 -18.21 -2.30
CA SER A 336 -8.69 -17.33 -2.05
C SER A 336 -10.04 -17.97 -2.30
N GLY A 337 -10.12 -19.05 -3.09
CA GLY A 337 -11.38 -19.60 -3.59
C GLY A 337 -11.91 -18.88 -4.84
N TYR A 338 -11.27 -17.82 -5.32
CA TYR A 338 -11.79 -17.02 -6.43
C TYR A 338 -11.71 -17.76 -7.75
N ARG A 339 -12.72 -17.57 -8.60
CA ARG A 339 -12.82 -18.27 -9.87
C ARG A 339 -11.89 -17.64 -10.92
N PRO A 340 -10.94 -18.37 -11.50
CA PRO A 340 -10.11 -17.85 -12.58
C PRO A 340 -10.92 -17.85 -13.90
N VAL A 341 -10.97 -16.70 -14.57
CA VAL A 341 -11.62 -16.54 -15.88
C VAL A 341 -10.60 -15.99 -16.87
N ARG A 342 -10.29 -16.76 -17.92
CA ARG A 342 -9.24 -16.37 -18.86
C ARG A 342 -9.65 -15.20 -19.74
N TYR A 343 -10.84 -15.26 -20.33
CA TYR A 343 -11.32 -14.26 -21.26
C TYR A 343 -12.68 -13.71 -20.87
N ILE A 344 -12.85 -12.41 -21.11
CA ILE A 344 -14.10 -11.67 -20.98
C ILE A 344 -14.14 -10.65 -22.13
N ASP A 345 -15.32 -10.32 -22.63
CA ASP A 345 -15.50 -9.30 -23.65
C ASP A 345 -15.49 -7.88 -23.05
N SER A 346 -14.33 -7.53 -22.50
CA SER A 346 -14.01 -6.20 -21.97
C SER A 346 -12.53 -5.94 -22.24
N TYR A 347 -12.24 -4.78 -22.79
CA TYR A 347 -10.89 -4.35 -23.15
C TYR A 347 -10.54 -2.99 -22.53
N ALA A 348 -9.40 -2.42 -22.92
CA ALA A 348 -8.89 -1.12 -22.50
C ALA A 348 -8.56 -0.98 -21.01
N GLY A 349 -8.59 -2.07 -20.24
CA GLY A 349 -8.20 -2.09 -18.83
C GLY A 349 -6.69 -2.08 -18.62
N PHE A 350 -6.27 -1.72 -17.40
CA PHE A 350 -4.86 -1.70 -17.02
C PHE A 350 -4.19 -3.07 -17.22
N LYS A 351 -4.89 -4.15 -16.82
CA LYS A 351 -4.46 -5.55 -17.00
C LYS A 351 -4.27 -5.89 -18.48
N ASP A 352 -5.23 -5.53 -19.33
CA ASP A 352 -5.18 -5.82 -20.77
C ASP A 352 -3.99 -5.17 -21.44
N TRP A 353 -3.80 -3.87 -21.18
CA TRP A 353 -2.65 -3.13 -21.69
C TRP A 353 -1.33 -3.67 -21.16
N PHE A 354 -1.25 -4.01 -19.87
CA PHE A 354 -0.03 -4.56 -19.30
C PHE A 354 0.36 -5.89 -19.97
N ILE A 355 -0.60 -6.80 -20.16
CA ILE A 355 -0.37 -8.08 -20.86
C ILE A 355 0.05 -7.83 -22.32
N LYS A 356 -0.64 -6.91 -23.00
CA LYS A 356 -0.36 -6.56 -24.39
C LYS A 356 1.04 -5.98 -24.57
N GLU A 357 1.42 -5.02 -23.75
CA GLU A 357 2.64 -4.23 -23.90
C GLU A 357 3.86 -4.98 -23.37
N PHE A 358 3.76 -5.54 -22.15
CA PHE A 358 4.92 -6.12 -21.46
C PHE A 358 5.04 -7.63 -21.64
N ARG A 359 4.01 -8.32 -22.17
CA ARG A 359 3.98 -9.80 -22.30
C ARG A 359 4.24 -10.50 -20.96
N ARG A 360 3.72 -9.94 -19.87
CA ARG A 360 3.93 -10.39 -18.49
C ARG A 360 2.59 -10.69 -17.80
N PRO A 361 2.59 -11.51 -16.72
CA PRO A 361 1.37 -11.83 -15.99
C PRO A 361 0.66 -10.59 -15.45
N GLY A 362 -0.61 -10.41 -15.81
CA GLY A 362 -1.47 -9.34 -15.30
C GLY A 362 -2.81 -9.91 -14.86
N PHE A 363 -3.33 -9.43 -13.73
CA PHE A 363 -4.57 -9.92 -13.15
C PHE A 363 -5.49 -8.76 -12.78
N THR A 364 -6.77 -8.89 -13.11
CA THR A 364 -7.86 -8.13 -12.48
C THR A 364 -8.51 -9.04 -11.45
N VAL A 365 -8.51 -8.64 -10.20
CA VAL A 365 -9.04 -9.43 -9.08
C VAL A 365 -10.27 -8.73 -8.54
N GLU A 366 -11.44 -9.30 -8.81
CA GLU A 366 -12.75 -8.79 -8.38
C GLU A 366 -13.11 -9.34 -7.01
N LEU A 367 -13.02 -8.51 -5.96
CA LEU A 367 -13.24 -8.91 -4.58
C LEU A 367 -14.73 -8.90 -4.19
N GLY A 368 -15.12 -9.80 -3.28
CA GLY A 368 -16.46 -9.84 -2.68
C GLY A 368 -17.61 -10.01 -3.68
N THR A 369 -18.85 -9.91 -3.20
CA THR A 369 -20.05 -10.11 -4.02
C THR A 369 -21.19 -9.15 -3.63
N GLY A 370 -22.17 -8.92 -4.51
CA GLY A 370 -23.35 -8.08 -4.21
C GLY A 370 -23.60 -6.97 -5.21
N VAL A 371 -23.57 -5.71 -4.77
CA VAL A 371 -23.66 -4.49 -5.61
C VAL A 371 -22.71 -3.44 -5.04
N ASN A 372 -21.93 -2.77 -5.88
CA ASN A 372 -21.03 -1.71 -5.45
C ASN A 372 -21.80 -0.42 -5.05
N PRO A 373 -21.36 0.31 -4.01
CA PRO A 373 -20.25 -0.03 -3.13
C PRO A 373 -20.60 -1.21 -2.22
N LEU A 374 -19.68 -2.18 -2.13
CA LEU A 374 -19.91 -3.35 -1.29
C LEU A 374 -20.14 -2.94 0.18
N PRO A 375 -21.07 -3.59 0.90
CA PRO A 375 -21.30 -3.29 2.30
C PRO A 375 -20.06 -3.62 3.12
N PHE A 376 -19.66 -2.70 4.01
CA PHE A 376 -18.47 -2.86 4.84
C PHE A 376 -18.51 -4.10 5.75
N SER A 377 -19.68 -4.69 5.99
CA SER A 377 -19.81 -5.98 6.70
C SER A 377 -19.06 -7.13 6.01
N GLN A 378 -18.78 -7.05 4.71
CA GLN A 378 -17.98 -8.04 3.98
C GLN A 378 -16.46 -7.84 4.13
N PHE A 379 -16.00 -6.73 4.74
CA PHE A 379 -14.59 -6.34 4.74
C PHE A 379 -13.65 -7.43 5.28
N GLU A 380 -14.02 -8.09 6.39
CA GLU A 380 -13.15 -9.12 6.98
C GLU A 380 -13.03 -10.34 6.06
N GLU A 381 -14.14 -10.81 5.49
CA GLU A 381 -14.14 -11.94 4.55
C GLU A 381 -13.31 -11.62 3.31
N ILE A 382 -13.60 -10.48 2.67
CA ILE A 382 -12.83 -9.96 1.53
C ILE A 382 -11.34 -9.89 1.87
N TYR A 383 -10.99 -9.35 3.04
CA TYR A 383 -9.60 -9.23 3.47
C TYR A 383 -8.94 -10.61 3.59
N GLN A 384 -9.60 -11.57 4.24
CA GLN A 384 -9.05 -12.91 4.42
C GLN A 384 -8.86 -13.61 3.07
N GLU A 385 -9.82 -13.56 2.15
CA GLU A 385 -9.66 -14.19 0.83
C GLU A 385 -8.51 -13.54 0.05
N THR A 386 -8.47 -12.21 0.04
CA THR A 386 -7.47 -11.42 -0.70
C THR A 386 -6.07 -11.55 -0.10
N LEU A 387 -5.94 -11.76 1.22
CA LEU A 387 -4.65 -11.98 1.89
C LEU A 387 -3.88 -13.15 1.30
N GLY A 388 -4.57 -14.22 0.91
CA GLY A 388 -3.96 -15.34 0.20
C GLY A 388 -3.31 -14.90 -1.11
N ILE A 389 -4.03 -14.13 -1.92
CA ILE A 389 -3.56 -13.59 -3.21
C ILE A 389 -2.38 -12.63 -3.00
N MET A 390 -2.46 -11.74 -2.01
CA MET A 390 -1.39 -10.77 -1.73
C MET A 390 -0.09 -11.45 -1.28
N LEU A 391 -0.17 -12.54 -0.51
CA LEU A 391 0.99 -13.36 -0.19
C LEU A 391 1.51 -14.13 -1.43
N ALA A 392 0.62 -14.74 -2.21
CA ALA A 392 0.97 -15.43 -3.46
C ALA A 392 1.65 -14.50 -4.46
N ASN A 393 1.25 -13.23 -4.51
CA ASN A 393 1.92 -12.23 -5.32
C ASN A 393 3.38 -11.99 -4.90
N LEU A 394 3.79 -12.36 -3.70
CA LEU A 394 5.16 -12.23 -3.22
C LEU A 394 5.99 -13.50 -3.42
N TYR A 395 5.44 -14.70 -3.21
CA TYR A 395 6.24 -15.94 -3.31
C TYR A 395 6.20 -16.62 -4.68
N MET A 396 5.13 -16.46 -5.46
CA MET A 396 5.04 -16.97 -6.83
C MET A 396 5.86 -16.13 -7.77
#